data_AF-A0A2W2F280-F1
#
_entry.id   AF-A0A2W2F280-F1
#
_cell.length_a   1.000
_cell.length_b   1.000
_cell.length_c   1.000
_cell.angle_alpha   90.00
_cell.angle_beta   90.00
_cell.angle_gamma   90.00
#
_symmetry.space_group_name_H-M   'P 1'
#
loop_
_entity.id
_entity.type
_entity.pdbx_description
1 polymer ?
#
loop_
_entity_poly.entity_id
_entity_poly.type
_entity_poly.pdbx_seq_one_letter_code
_entity_poly.pdbx_strand_id
1 'polypeptide(L)' 'SVPFAGESKKALDLATRESLRLGHDFVGTEHILLGVLSLDDLPAVRALIGLGVTKEPAEELVGRAIDRVLRPGETT' A
#
# COMPACT_ATOMS: atom_id res chain seq x y z
N SER A 1 -12.68 -17.61 14.77
CA SER A 1 -12.33 -16.49 13.87
C SER A 1 -12.80 -16.82 12.47
N VAL A 2 -13.23 -15.82 11.69
CA VAL A 2 -13.48 -16.02 10.26
C VAL A 2 -12.11 -16.02 9.57
N PRO A 3 -11.73 -17.09 8.84
CA PRO A 3 -10.46 -17.11 8.12
C PRO A 3 -10.47 -16.09 6.98
N PHE A 4 -9.33 -15.45 6.73
CA PHE A 4 -9.19 -14.60 5.56
C PHE A 4 -9.29 -15.42 4.28
N ALA A 5 -9.89 -14.81 3.24
CA ALA A 5 -9.77 -15.32 1.88
C ALA A 5 -8.30 -15.32 1.43
N GLY A 6 -7.96 -16.19 0.47
CA GLY A 6 -6.58 -16.35 0.00
C GLY A 6 -6.00 -15.04 -0.54
N GLU A 7 -6.80 -14.30 -1.30
CA GLU A 7 -6.48 -13.00 -1.86
C GLU A 7 -6.25 -11.96 -0.77
N SER A 8 -7.06 -11.97 0.29
CA SER A 8 -6.88 -11.07 1.45
C SER A 8 -5.58 -11.35 2.19
N LYS A 9 -5.21 -12.63 2.36
CA LYS A 9 -3.92 -13.00 2.95
C LYS A 9 -2.76 -12.55 2.05
N LYS A 10 -2.85 -12.79 0.73
CA LYS A 10 -1.86 -12.34 -0.26
C LYS A 10 -1.70 -10.81 -0.22
N ALA A 11 -2.79 -10.06 -0.08
CA ALA A 11 -2.76 -8.60 0.03
C ALA A 11 -1.95 -8.13 1.25
N LEU A 12 -2.13 -8.78 2.41
CA LEU A 12 -1.41 -8.45 3.65
C LEU A 12 0.08 -8.83 3.56
N ASP A 13 0.40 -9.97 2.94
CA ASP A 13 1.78 -10.37 2.68
C ASP A 13 2.47 -9.37 1.75
N LEU A 14 1.78 -8.90 0.71
CA LEU A 14 2.28 -7.87 -0.20
C LEU A 14 2.43 -6.52 0.51
N ALA A 15 1.46 -6.11 1.34
CA ALA A 15 1.56 -4.88 2.13
C ALA A 15 2.81 -4.85 3.02
N THR A 16 3.12 -5.98 3.66
CA THR A 16 4.34 -6.15 4.46
C THR A 16 5.60 -6.01 3.60
N ARG A 17 5.60 -6.54 2.37
CA ARG A 17 6.74 -6.38 1.46
C ARG A 17 6.92 -4.94 1.02
N GLU A 18 5.81 -4.23 0.77
CA GLU A 18 5.85 -2.82 0.39
C GLU A 18 6.40 -1.94 1.52
N SER A 19 6.00 -2.17 2.78
CA SER A 19 6.56 -1.41 3.91
C SER A 19 8.06 -1.61 4.05
N LEU A 20 8.53 -2.87 3.96
CA LEU A 20 9.95 -3.19 4.01
C LEU A 20 10.73 -2.58 2.84
N ARG A 21 10.16 -2.62 1.62
CA ARG A 21 10.80 -2.04 0.42
C ARG A 21 10.93 -0.53 0.51
N LEU A 22 9.95 0.14 1.10
CA LEU A 22 9.96 1.59 1.35
C LEU A 22 10.77 1.97 2.59
N GLY A 23 11.27 1.00 3.37
CA GLY A 23 12.05 1.26 4.59
C GLY A 23 11.20 1.70 5.79
N HIS A 24 9.90 1.43 5.78
CA HIS A 24 8.98 1.73 6.87
C HIS A 24 8.91 0.56 7.86
N ASP A 25 9.00 0.85 9.15
CA ASP A 25 9.04 -0.12 10.26
C ASP A 25 7.66 -0.56 10.78
N PHE A 26 6.58 -0.06 10.16
CA PHE A 26 5.20 -0.43 10.44
C PHE A 26 4.41 -0.68 9.15
N VAL A 27 3.32 -1.46 9.26
CA VAL A 27 2.35 -1.66 8.18
C VAL A 27 1.08 -0.85 8.50
N GLY A 28 0.89 0.24 7.75
CA GLY A 28 -0.32 1.06 7.80
C GLY A 28 -1.30 0.78 6.64
N THR A 29 -2.41 1.51 6.62
CA THR A 29 -3.47 1.37 5.60
C THR A 29 -2.97 1.68 4.19
N GLU A 30 -2.00 2.57 4.08
CA GLU A 30 -1.34 2.96 2.85
C GLU A 30 -0.52 1.82 2.25
N HIS A 31 0.13 1.02 3.09
CA HIS A 31 0.81 -0.21 2.66
C HIS A 31 -0.19 -1.28 2.25
N ILE A 32 -1.32 -1.38 2.96
CA ILE A 32 -2.43 -2.27 2.57
C ILE A 32 -2.95 -1.89 1.17
N LEU A 33 -3.12 -0.61 0.88
CA LEU A 33 -3.50 -0.13 -0.45
C LEU A 33 -2.50 -0.57 -1.52
N LEU A 34 -1.19 -0.39 -1.28
CA LEU A 34 -0.16 -0.86 -2.22
C LEU A 34 -0.16 -2.39 -2.37
N GLY A 35 -0.43 -3.12 -1.29
CA GLY A 35 -0.61 -4.57 -1.30
C GLY A 35 -1.79 -5.01 -2.16
N VAL A 36 -2.93 -4.33 -2.05
CA VAL A 36 -4.11 -4.58 -2.91
C VAL A 36 -3.80 -4.25 -4.37
N LEU A 37 -3.20 -3.10 -4.66
CA LEU A 37 -2.82 -2.69 -6.03
C LEU A 37 -1.77 -3.61 -6.67
N SER A 38 -1.09 -4.43 -5.87
CA SER A 38 -0.11 -5.43 -6.33
C SER A 38 -0.70 -6.82 -6.57
N LEU A 39 -2.00 -6.99 -6.36
CA LEU A 39 -2.71 -8.23 -6.69
C LEU A 39 -2.96 -8.30 -8.21
N ASP A 40 -3.22 -9.52 -8.67
CA ASP A 40 -3.68 -9.79 -10.02
C ASP A 40 -5.09 -9.19 -10.26
N ASP A 41 -5.65 -9.38 -11.46
CA ASP A 41 -6.90 -8.76 -11.93
C ASP A 41 -8.15 -9.14 -11.10
N LEU A 42 -8.27 -8.56 -9.90
CA LEU A 42 -9.37 -8.72 -8.97
C LEU A 42 -10.37 -7.55 -9.09
N PRO A 43 -11.65 -7.76 -8.76
CA PRO A 43 -12.66 -6.69 -8.80
C PRO A 43 -12.26 -5.41 -8.03
N ALA A 44 -11.62 -5.56 -6.87
CA ALA A 44 -11.15 -4.42 -6.08
C ALA A 44 -10.04 -3.62 -6.78
N VAL A 45 -9.09 -4.32 -7.43
CA VAL A 45 -8.01 -3.69 -8.19
C VAL A 45 -8.57 -2.93 -9.39
N ARG A 46 -9.47 -3.56 -10.16
CA ARG A 46 -10.17 -2.90 -11.28
C ARG A 46 -10.95 -1.68 -10.84
N ALA A 47 -11.63 -1.75 -9.69
CA ALA A 47 -12.37 -0.61 -9.15
C ALA A 47 -11.45 0.57 -8.82
N LEU A 48 -10.30 0.31 -8.17
CA LEU A 48 -9.30 1.34 -7.87
C LEU A 48 -8.71 1.95 -9.16
N ILE A 49 -8.34 1.12 -10.13
CA ILE A 49 -7.85 1.58 -11.43
C ILE A 49 -8.92 2.42 -12.16
N GLY A 50 -10.18 1.98 -12.13
CA GLY A 50 -11.31 2.72 -12.71
C GLY A 50 -11.56 4.09 -12.07
N LEU A 51 -11.10 4.28 -10.82
CA LEU A 51 -11.10 5.56 -10.12
C LEU A 51 -9.80 6.37 -10.34
N GLY A 52 -8.87 5.88 -11.17
CA GLY A 52 -7.59 6.52 -11.44
C GLY A 52 -6.51 6.24 -10.39
N VAL A 53 -6.75 5.31 -9.45
CA VAL A 53 -5.77 4.91 -8.43
C VAL A 53 -4.92 3.76 -8.98
N THR A 54 -3.65 4.06 -9.26
CA THR A 54 -2.67 3.09 -9.77
C THR A 54 -1.48 2.97 -8.82
N LYS A 55 -0.71 1.88 -8.93
CA LYS A 55 0.33 1.54 -7.97
C LYS A 55 1.42 2.61 -7.91
N GLU A 56 1.97 3.00 -9.05
CA GLU A 56 3.13 3.87 -9.10
C GLU A 56 2.86 5.27 -8.50
N PRO A 57 1.77 5.98 -8.87
CA PRO A 57 1.46 7.27 -8.25
C PRO A 57 1.09 7.14 -6.77
N ALA A 58 0.41 6.06 -6.39
CA ALA A 58 0.06 5.82 -4.99
C ALA A 58 1.32 5.62 -4.15
N GLU A 59 2.27 4.82 -4.62
CA GLU A 59 3.55 4.58 -3.96
C GLU A 59 4.34 5.87 -3.74
N GLU A 60 4.44 6.70 -4.77
CA GLU A 60 5.12 7.99 -4.70
C GLU A 60 4.49 8.93 -3.65
N LEU A 61 3.16 8.94 -3.58
CA LEU A 61 2.40 9.68 -2.57
C LEU A 61 2.65 9.13 -1.17
N VAL A 62 2.67 7.81 -1.00
CA VAL A 62 2.88 7.15 0.29
C VAL A 62 4.25 7.47 0.87
N GLY A 63 5.31 7.35 0.07
CA GLY A 63 6.67 7.69 0.51
C GLY A 63 6.74 9.13 1.03
N ARG A 64 6.25 10.10 0.23
CA ARG A 64 6.20 11.51 0.66
C ARG A 64 5.37 11.74 1.91
N ALA A 65 4.21 11.10 2.01
CA ALA A 65 3.29 11.31 3.12
C ALA A 65 3.88 10.80 4.43
N ILE A 66 4.51 9.62 4.42
CA ILE A 66 5.14 9.04 5.61
C ILE A 66 6.38 9.84 6.00
N ASP A 67 7.24 10.22 5.06
CA ASP A 67 8.40 11.06 5.34
C ASP A 67 8.00 12.38 6.03
N ARG A 68 6.92 13.01 5.57
CA ARG A 68 6.39 14.23 6.19
C ARG A 68 5.93 14.03 7.64
N VAL A 69 5.38 12.86 7.95
CA VAL A 69 4.85 12.54 9.29
C VAL A 69 5.99 12.15 10.24
N LEU A 70 6.96 11.36 9.77
CA LEU A 70 8.08 10.88 10.59
C LEU A 70 9.20 11.91 10.73
N ARG A 71 9.35 12.83 9.77
CA ARG A 71 10.35 13.91 9.78
C ARG A 71 9.69 15.29 9.62
N PRO A 72 8.88 15.73 10.59
CA PRO A 72 8.28 17.05 10.52
C PRO A 72 9.36 18.12 10.69
N GLY A 73 9.88 18.66 9.58
CA GLY A 73 10.82 19.80 9.59
C GLY A 73 12.04 19.69 8.66
N GLU A 74 12.30 18.55 8.01
CA GLU A 74 13.34 18.44 6.96
C GLU A 74 12.78 18.92 5.62
N THR A 75 12.38 20.19 5.54
CA THR A 75 12.17 20.88 4.27
C THR A 75 13.33 21.85 4.12
N THR A 76 14.38 21.40 3.43
CA THR A 76 15.42 22.29 2.88
C THR A 76 15.10 22.55 1.42
#